data_AF-A0A7W7DB14-F1
#
_entry.id   AF-A0A7W7DB14-F1
#
_cell.length_a   1.000
_cell.length_b   1.000
_cell.length_c   1.000
_cell.angle_alpha   90.00
_cell.angle_beta   90.00
_cell.angle_gamma   90.00
#
_symmetry.space_group_name_H-M   'P 1'
#
loop_
_entity.id
_entity.type
_entity.pdbx_description
1 polymer ?
#
loop_
_entity_poly.entity_id
_entity_poly.type
_entity_poly.pdbx_seq_one_letter_code
_entity_poly.pdbx_strand_id
1 'polypeptide(L)'
;MTSERRLADLIIEHPAIDLLFSAALVGLHLFVVLKFHHGDVIGWMAQDDRKDLYTTGATVIAIIFGFASAAVAHYSSAQGDRARTAKRTFGKTLRNQWLGTLALPMLAALACLVAMALDGNKSGELVAARWIFEAAVCLAAVKVLRVLYLFQIMLDMTDLDAVDQGRVPAPAIKPGWLDRHAS
;
A
#
# COMPACT_ATOMS: atom_id res chain seq x y z
N MET A 1 -16.33 -12.05 15.79
CA MET A 1 -15.23 -11.73 14.84
C MET A 1 -15.79 -10.74 13.83
N THR A 2 -15.38 -9.47 13.90
CA THR A 2 -16.01 -8.37 13.14
C THR A 2 -15.69 -8.49 11.65
N SER A 3 -16.61 -8.09 10.77
CA SER A 3 -16.44 -8.19 9.30
C SER A 3 -15.21 -7.42 8.80
N GLU A 4 -14.83 -6.34 9.49
CA GLU A 4 -13.64 -5.53 9.24
C GLU A 4 -12.35 -6.33 9.36
N ARG A 5 -12.25 -7.25 10.34
CA ARG A 5 -11.07 -8.12 10.49
C ARG A 5 -10.97 -9.14 9.36
N ARG A 6 -12.09 -9.64 8.83
CA ARG A 6 -12.07 -10.57 7.68
C ARG A 6 -11.64 -9.88 6.39
N LEU A 7 -12.07 -8.64 6.16
CA LEU A 7 -11.63 -7.85 5.02
C LEU A 7 -10.13 -7.52 5.13
N ALA A 8 -9.68 -7.13 6.32
CA ALA A 8 -8.28 -6.91 6.61
C ALA A 8 -7.41 -8.14 6.32
N ASP A 9 -7.79 -9.30 6.83
CA ASP A 9 -7.06 -10.56 6.63
C ASP A 9 -7.00 -10.92 5.14
N LEU A 10 -8.11 -10.78 4.42
CA LEU A 10 -8.19 -11.13 2.99
C LEU A 10 -7.38 -10.17 2.10
N ILE A 11 -7.34 -8.89 2.45
CA ILE A 11 -6.47 -7.89 1.81
C ILE A 11 -5.00 -8.23 2.10
N ILE A 12 -4.64 -8.51 3.35
CA ILE A 12 -3.26 -8.82 3.74
C ILE A 12 -2.77 -10.12 3.09
N GLU A 13 -3.60 -11.14 2.96
CA GLU A 13 -3.18 -12.46 2.47
C GLU A 13 -2.94 -12.50 0.95
N HIS A 14 -3.66 -11.69 0.16
CA HIS A 14 -3.62 -11.78 -1.30
C HIS A 14 -3.25 -10.45 -1.98
N PRO A 15 -1.97 -10.18 -2.25
CA PRO A 15 -1.53 -8.95 -2.93
C PRO A 15 -1.92 -8.91 -4.41
N ALA A 16 -2.29 -10.08 -4.96
CA ALA A 16 -2.84 -10.22 -6.30
C ALA A 16 -4.28 -9.66 -6.40
N ILE A 17 -5.01 -9.53 -5.29
CA ILE A 17 -6.35 -8.93 -5.30
C ILE A 17 -6.25 -7.47 -5.74
N ASP A 18 -5.21 -6.73 -5.34
CA ASP A 18 -5.03 -5.35 -5.80
C ASP A 18 -4.88 -5.28 -7.32
N LEU A 19 -4.16 -6.23 -7.90
CA LEU A 19 -3.94 -6.31 -9.34
C LEU A 19 -5.26 -6.61 -10.06
N LEU A 20 -6.00 -7.62 -9.58
CA LEU A 20 -7.30 -7.99 -10.13
C LEU A 20 -8.32 -6.87 -9.97
N PHE A 21 -8.34 -6.19 -8.83
CA PHE A 21 -9.22 -5.06 -8.57
C PHE A 21 -8.90 -3.89 -9.49
N SER A 22 -7.63 -3.53 -9.63
CA SER A 22 -7.20 -2.45 -10.53
C SER A 22 -7.51 -2.81 -11.99
N ALA A 23 -7.23 -4.04 -12.40
CA ALA A 23 -7.53 -4.53 -13.74
C ALA A 23 -9.05 -4.57 -14.01
N ALA A 24 -9.87 -4.96 -13.02
CA ALA A 24 -11.32 -4.96 -13.15
C ALA A 24 -11.88 -3.53 -13.24
N LEU A 25 -11.35 -2.59 -12.45
CA LEU A 25 -11.80 -1.20 -12.45
C LEU A 25 -11.49 -0.53 -13.79
N VAL A 26 -10.24 -0.67 -14.26
CA VAL A 26 -9.82 -0.11 -15.56
C VAL A 26 -10.50 -0.84 -16.71
N GLY A 27 -10.65 -2.16 -16.63
CA GLY A 27 -11.35 -2.95 -17.63
C GLY A 27 -12.84 -2.60 -17.73
N LEU A 28 -13.50 -2.35 -16.60
CA LEU A 28 -14.89 -1.88 -16.56
C LEU A 28 -15.02 -0.49 -17.19
N HIS A 29 -14.12 0.42 -16.85
CA HIS A 29 -14.12 1.76 -17.44
C HIS A 29 -13.82 1.73 -18.94
N LEU A 30 -12.84 0.94 -19.39
CA LEU A 30 -12.59 0.65 -20.80
C LEU A 30 -13.85 0.10 -21.49
N PHE A 31 -14.55 -0.86 -20.88
CA PHE A 31 -15.78 -1.42 -21.43
C PHE A 31 -16.88 -0.35 -21.56
N VAL A 32 -17.03 0.53 -20.57
CA VAL A 32 -17.97 1.66 -20.62
C VAL A 32 -17.61 2.61 -21.76
N VAL A 33 -16.33 3.00 -21.90
CA VAL A 33 -15.89 3.90 -22.96
C VAL A 33 -16.07 3.28 -24.34
N LEU A 34 -15.76 1.99 -24.50
CA LEU A 34 -15.97 1.26 -25.76
C LEU A 34 -17.45 1.17 -26.14
N LYS A 35 -18.35 1.00 -25.16
CA LYS A 35 -19.78 0.83 -25.41
C LYS A 35 -20.51 2.14 -25.64
N PHE A 36 -20.15 3.19 -24.91
CA PHE A 36 -20.86 4.47 -24.94
C PHE A 36 -20.13 5.55 -25.73
N HIS A 37 -18.89 5.32 -26.16
CA HIS A 37 -18.02 6.30 -26.83
C HIS A 37 -17.85 7.63 -26.07
N HIS A 38 -18.13 7.61 -24.76
CA HIS A 38 -18.05 8.75 -23.86
C HIS A 38 -17.28 8.32 -22.60
N GLY A 39 -16.59 9.28 -21.97
CA GLY A 39 -15.87 9.04 -20.71
C GLY A 39 -14.39 8.70 -20.85
N ASP A 40 -13.78 8.88 -22.03
CA ASP A 40 -12.32 8.90 -22.15
C ASP A 40 -11.80 10.20 -21.51
N VAL A 41 -11.36 10.10 -20.25
CA VAL A 41 -10.89 11.23 -19.44
C VAL A 41 -9.55 11.78 -19.93
N ILE A 42 -8.83 11.07 -20.78
CA ILE A 42 -7.52 11.52 -21.28
C ILE A 42 -7.61 11.88 -22.78
N GLY A 43 -8.62 11.35 -23.48
CA GLY A 43 -8.74 11.46 -24.92
C GLY A 43 -9.05 12.85 -25.46
N TRP A 44 -9.58 13.73 -24.63
CA TRP A 44 -9.88 15.12 -24.98
C TRP A 44 -8.66 16.05 -24.82
N MET A 45 -7.59 15.60 -24.17
CA MET A 45 -6.38 16.41 -23.94
C MET A 45 -5.50 16.46 -25.20
N ALA A 46 -4.82 17.59 -25.42
CA ALA A 46 -3.80 17.70 -26.47
C ALA A 46 -2.63 16.75 -26.19
N GLN A 47 -1.92 16.32 -27.23
CA GLN A 47 -0.85 15.33 -27.08
C GLN A 47 0.27 15.79 -26.14
N ASP A 48 0.64 17.07 -26.19
CA ASP A 48 1.67 17.61 -25.31
C ASP A 48 1.20 17.62 -23.85
N ASP A 49 -0.04 18.02 -23.57
CA ASP A 49 -0.64 17.94 -22.24
C ASP A 49 -0.70 16.49 -21.71
N ARG A 50 -0.94 15.51 -22.59
CA ARG A 50 -0.92 14.09 -22.19
C ARG A 50 0.47 13.61 -21.80
N LYS A 51 1.50 14.00 -22.54
CA LYS A 51 2.89 13.67 -22.20
C LYS A 51 3.28 14.26 -20.85
N ASP A 52 2.88 15.49 -20.58
CA ASP A 52 3.09 16.15 -19.29
C ASP A 52 2.32 15.44 -18.16
N LEU A 53 1.09 14.98 -18.43
CA LEU A 53 0.31 14.19 -17.48
C LEU A 53 1.01 12.85 -17.14
N TYR A 54 1.53 12.14 -18.15
CA TYR A 54 2.21 10.86 -17.93
C TYR A 54 3.49 11.01 -17.12
N THR A 55 4.32 12.02 -17.44
CA THR A 55 5.55 12.29 -16.68
C THR A 55 5.22 12.72 -15.26
N THR A 56 4.26 13.63 -15.08
CA THR A 56 3.81 14.07 -13.75
C THR A 56 3.28 12.90 -12.93
N GLY A 57 2.45 12.03 -13.53
CA GLY A 57 1.94 10.83 -12.87
C GLY A 57 3.06 9.89 -12.42
N ALA A 58 4.05 9.63 -13.29
CA ALA A 58 5.23 8.83 -12.93
C ALA A 58 5.99 9.43 -11.73
N THR A 59 6.19 10.75 -11.73
CA THR A 59 6.87 11.48 -10.65
C THR A 59 6.10 11.39 -9.33
N VAL A 60 4.78 11.62 -9.35
CA VAL A 60 3.94 11.53 -8.14
C VAL A 60 3.99 10.13 -7.55
N ILE A 61 3.85 9.09 -8.39
CA ILE A 61 3.96 7.69 -7.95
C ILE A 61 5.34 7.46 -7.31
N ALA A 62 6.42 7.86 -7.99
CA ALA A 62 7.78 7.68 -7.47
C ALA A 62 7.99 8.37 -6.11
N ILE A 63 7.49 9.60 -5.92
CA ILE A 63 7.59 10.34 -4.66
C ILE A 63 6.84 9.61 -3.54
N ILE A 64 5.57 9.26 -3.76
CA ILE A 64 4.74 8.60 -2.73
C ILE A 64 5.36 7.27 -2.30
N PHE A 65 5.83 6.46 -3.25
CA PHE A 65 6.45 5.18 -2.92
C PHE A 65 7.89 5.31 -2.40
N GLY A 66 8.57 6.43 -2.68
CA GLY A 66 9.78 6.82 -1.98
C GLY A 66 9.53 6.95 -0.47
N PHE A 67 8.44 7.61 -0.06
CA PHE A 67 8.05 7.70 1.35
C PHE A 67 7.65 6.35 1.96
N ALA A 68 7.06 5.44 1.18
CA ALA A 68 6.72 4.10 1.65
C ALA A 68 7.95 3.28 2.11
N SER A 69 9.16 3.60 1.62
CA SER A 69 10.39 2.99 2.13
C SER A 69 10.66 3.32 3.60
N ALA A 70 10.28 4.52 4.07
CA ALA A 70 10.40 4.91 5.47
C ALA A 70 9.48 4.08 6.37
N ALA A 71 8.28 3.72 5.89
CA ALA A 71 7.38 2.81 6.59
C ALA A 71 8.01 1.42 6.79
N VAL A 72 8.73 0.90 5.79
CA VAL A 72 9.48 -0.36 5.91
C VAL A 72 10.64 -0.24 6.88
N ALA A 73 11.36 0.88 6.88
CA ALA A 73 12.43 1.14 7.84
C ALA A 73 11.88 1.22 9.28
N HIS A 74 10.72 1.81 9.48
CA HIS A 74 10.05 1.84 10.77
C HIS A 74 9.61 0.42 11.22
N TYR A 75 9.07 -0.39 10.32
CA TYR A 75 8.78 -1.79 10.60
C TYR A 75 10.05 -2.58 11.01
N SER A 76 11.15 -2.38 10.30
CA SER A 76 12.39 -3.10 10.59
C SER A 76 12.97 -2.71 11.95
N SER A 77 12.88 -1.43 12.34
CA SER A 77 13.38 -0.90 13.61
C SER A 77 12.48 -1.16 14.82
N ALA A 78 11.21 -1.51 14.63
CA ALA A 78 10.28 -1.80 15.72
C ALA A 78 10.80 -2.92 16.64
N GLN A 79 10.95 -2.60 17.93
CA GLN A 79 11.51 -3.45 18.98
C GLN A 79 10.51 -3.55 20.15
N GLY A 80 9.94 -4.74 20.33
CA GLY A 80 8.96 -5.05 21.38
C GLY A 80 8.57 -6.53 21.30
N ASP A 81 7.97 -7.08 22.36
CA ASP A 81 7.65 -8.51 22.41
C ASP A 81 6.57 -8.89 21.41
N ARG A 82 5.57 -8.02 21.16
CA ARG A 82 4.56 -8.25 20.12
C ARG A 82 5.16 -8.09 18.73
N ALA A 83 5.93 -7.03 18.49
CA ALA A 83 6.64 -6.85 17.22
C ALA A 83 7.58 -8.03 16.91
N ARG A 84 8.28 -8.58 17.92
CA ARG A 84 9.18 -9.72 17.77
C ARG A 84 8.40 -11.01 17.51
N THR A 85 7.28 -11.21 18.17
CA THR A 85 6.38 -12.35 17.94
C THR A 85 5.77 -12.30 16.54
N ALA A 86 5.27 -11.13 16.11
CA ALA A 86 4.75 -10.93 14.76
C ALA A 86 5.81 -11.19 13.68
N LYS A 87 7.05 -10.69 13.88
CA LYS A 87 8.19 -10.96 12.99
C LYS A 87 8.54 -12.46 12.91
N ARG A 88 8.41 -13.21 14.02
CA ARG A 88 8.67 -14.66 14.05
C ARG A 88 7.56 -15.46 13.35
N THR A 89 6.30 -15.13 13.61
CA THR A 89 5.16 -15.88 13.08
C THR A 89 4.85 -15.55 11.63
N PHE A 90 4.93 -14.27 11.24
CA PHE A 90 4.49 -13.79 9.92
C PHE A 90 5.60 -13.14 9.09
N GLY A 91 6.84 -13.09 9.57
CA GLY A 91 7.91 -12.28 8.97
C GLY A 91 8.18 -12.56 7.49
N LYS A 92 8.10 -13.82 7.05
CA LYS A 92 8.28 -14.18 5.63
C LYS A 92 7.12 -13.64 4.77
N THR A 93 5.87 -13.82 5.22
CA THR A 93 4.69 -13.32 4.52
C THR A 93 4.69 -11.80 4.50
N LEU A 94 4.94 -11.16 5.63
CA LEU A 94 4.97 -9.71 5.74
C LEU A 94 6.07 -9.09 4.88
N ARG A 95 7.27 -9.70 4.82
CA ARG A 95 8.34 -9.25 3.91
C ARG A 95 7.94 -9.35 2.45
N ASN A 96 7.30 -10.46 2.03
CA ASN A 96 6.84 -10.61 0.65
C ASN A 96 5.73 -9.60 0.31
N GLN A 97 4.84 -9.31 1.25
CA GLN A 97 3.81 -8.26 1.11
C GLN A 97 4.46 -6.89 0.94
N TRP A 98 5.45 -6.54 1.76
CA TRP A 98 6.20 -5.29 1.63
C TRP A 98 6.91 -5.17 0.28
N LEU A 99 7.64 -6.20 -0.12
CA LEU A 99 8.35 -6.22 -1.41
C LEU A 99 7.37 -6.09 -2.59
N GLY A 100 6.27 -6.84 -2.58
CA GLY A 100 5.26 -6.75 -3.64
C GLY A 100 4.55 -5.40 -3.67
N THR A 101 4.31 -4.80 -2.50
CA THR A 101 3.65 -3.50 -2.38
C THR A 101 4.57 -2.35 -2.81
N LEU A 102 5.90 -2.50 -2.69
CA LEU A 102 6.86 -1.51 -3.17
C LEU A 102 7.28 -1.69 -4.64
N ALA A 103 7.42 -2.94 -5.11
CA ALA A 103 7.89 -3.21 -6.47
C ALA A 103 6.86 -2.92 -7.55
N LEU A 104 5.58 -3.27 -7.33
CA LEU A 104 4.50 -3.05 -8.31
C LEU A 104 4.30 -1.57 -8.67
N PRO A 105 4.34 -0.62 -7.72
CA PRO A 105 4.26 0.80 -8.04
C PRO A 105 5.48 1.36 -8.79
N MET A 106 6.68 0.80 -8.58
CA MET A 106 7.83 1.15 -9.41
C MET A 106 7.58 0.74 -10.87
N LEU A 107 6.99 -0.45 -11.08
CA LEU A 107 6.55 -0.88 -12.40
C LEU A 107 5.42 0.00 -12.95
N ALA A 108 4.52 0.49 -12.11
CA ALA A 108 3.48 1.44 -12.52
C ALA A 108 4.07 2.77 -12.98
N ALA A 109 5.03 3.34 -12.23
CA ALA A 109 5.74 4.54 -12.67
C ALA A 109 6.48 4.33 -14.00
N LEU A 110 7.12 3.16 -14.18
CA LEU A 110 7.73 2.79 -15.46
C LEU A 110 6.67 2.65 -16.57
N ALA A 111 5.50 2.08 -16.28
CA ALA A 111 4.40 1.96 -17.22
C ALA A 111 3.86 3.33 -17.68
N CYS A 112 3.86 4.35 -16.81
CA CYS A 112 3.56 5.73 -17.21
C CYS A 112 4.57 6.26 -18.24
N LEU A 113 5.87 5.98 -18.07
CA LEU A 113 6.90 6.37 -19.04
C LEU A 113 6.76 5.59 -20.36
N VAL A 114 6.39 4.31 -20.29
CA VAL A 114 6.08 3.51 -21.48
C VAL A 114 4.85 4.06 -22.20
N ALA A 115 3.80 4.45 -21.47
CA ALA A 115 2.63 5.11 -22.04
C ALA A 115 3.01 6.41 -22.76
N MET A 116 3.90 7.22 -22.17
CA MET A 116 4.43 8.42 -22.82
C MET A 116 5.19 8.11 -24.11
N ALA A 117 6.02 7.07 -24.13
CA ALA A 117 6.75 6.66 -25.32
C ALA A 117 5.81 6.12 -26.43
N LEU A 118 4.72 5.46 -26.04
CA LEU A 118 3.72 4.90 -26.96
C LEU A 118 2.73 5.94 -27.50
N ASP A 119 2.57 7.11 -26.86
CA ASP A 119 1.68 8.19 -27.30
C ASP A 119 2.30 9.01 -28.45
N GLY A 120 2.59 8.31 -29.55
CA GLY A 120 3.20 8.82 -30.77
C GLY A 120 2.21 9.03 -31.91
N ASN A 121 1.92 10.29 -32.23
CA ASN A 121 1.43 10.81 -33.52
C ASN A 121 -0.01 10.52 -33.98
N LYS A 122 -0.88 9.87 -33.20
CA LYS A 122 -2.32 9.77 -33.55
C LYS A 122 -3.21 10.42 -32.48
N SER A 123 -3.60 11.66 -32.74
CA SER A 123 -4.65 12.36 -32.02
C SER A 123 -6.02 11.83 -32.44
N GLY A 124 -6.69 11.06 -31.58
CA GLY A 124 -8.14 10.82 -31.68
C GLY A 124 -8.60 9.36 -31.61
N GLU A 125 -7.72 8.39 -31.86
CA GLU A 125 -8.07 6.96 -31.71
C GLU A 125 -7.91 6.49 -30.26
N LEU A 126 -8.55 5.38 -29.89
CA LEU A 126 -8.41 4.73 -28.59
C LEU A 126 -6.97 4.22 -28.43
N VAL A 127 -6.06 5.08 -27.97
CA VAL A 127 -4.64 4.75 -27.88
C VAL A 127 -4.39 3.89 -26.64
N ALA A 128 -3.79 2.71 -26.83
CA ALA A 128 -3.42 1.80 -25.74
C ALA A 128 -2.62 2.49 -24.62
N ALA A 129 -1.83 3.51 -24.95
CA ALA A 129 -1.09 4.34 -24.01
C ALA A 129 -1.95 4.91 -22.87
N ARG A 130 -3.16 5.41 -23.17
CA ARG A 130 -4.06 6.03 -22.18
C ARG A 130 -4.49 5.01 -21.12
N TRP A 131 -4.84 3.81 -21.58
CA TRP A 131 -5.28 2.72 -20.73
C TRP A 131 -4.15 2.12 -19.91
N ILE A 132 -2.93 2.09 -20.45
CA ILE A 132 -1.73 1.70 -19.70
C ILE A 132 -1.48 2.69 -18.57
N PHE A 133 -1.57 4.00 -18.85
CA PHE A 133 -1.41 5.04 -17.83
C PHE A 133 -2.50 4.95 -16.76
N GLU A 134 -3.76 4.83 -17.15
CA GLU A 134 -4.88 4.71 -16.21
C GLU A 134 -4.76 3.46 -15.34
N ALA A 135 -4.36 2.32 -15.93
CA ALA A 135 -4.07 1.11 -15.17
C ALA A 135 -2.92 1.31 -14.17
N ALA A 136 -1.86 2.00 -14.58
CA ALA A 136 -0.72 2.30 -13.73
C ALA A 136 -1.11 3.20 -12.54
N VAL A 137 -1.86 4.27 -12.79
CA VAL A 137 -2.33 5.20 -11.74
C VAL A 137 -3.31 4.50 -10.80
N CYS A 138 -4.26 3.73 -11.33
CA CYS A 138 -5.22 2.98 -10.52
C CYS A 138 -4.49 1.96 -9.61
N LEU A 139 -3.56 1.18 -10.17
CA LEU A 139 -2.76 0.24 -9.40
C LEU A 139 -1.94 0.94 -8.33
N ALA A 140 -1.30 2.06 -8.66
CA ALA A 140 -0.55 2.85 -7.70
C ALA A 140 -1.45 3.34 -6.56
N ALA A 141 -2.63 3.88 -6.84
CA ALA A 141 -3.57 4.36 -5.83
C ALA A 141 -4.00 3.23 -4.86
N VAL A 142 -4.36 2.05 -5.39
CA VAL A 142 -4.71 0.89 -4.56
C VAL A 142 -3.53 0.46 -3.69
N LYS A 143 -2.32 0.45 -4.24
CA LYS A 143 -1.11 0.11 -3.48
C LYS A 143 -0.78 1.13 -2.40
N VAL A 144 -1.02 2.43 -2.62
CA VAL A 144 -0.85 3.46 -1.59
C VAL A 144 -1.76 3.18 -0.40
N LEU A 145 -3.04 2.89 -0.65
CA LEU A 145 -3.99 2.55 0.41
C LEU A 145 -3.52 1.32 1.21
N ARG A 146 -2.97 0.30 0.53
CA ARG A 146 -2.38 -0.87 1.20
C ARG A 146 -1.17 -0.50 2.06
N VAL A 147 -0.26 0.36 1.58
CA VAL A 147 0.88 0.82 2.39
C VAL A 147 0.40 1.53 3.64
N LEU A 148 -0.55 2.47 3.50
CA LEU A 148 -1.10 3.22 4.63
C LEU A 148 -1.74 2.27 5.66
N TYR A 149 -2.48 1.28 5.18
CA TYR A 149 -3.09 0.28 6.04
C TYR A 149 -2.07 -0.57 6.80
N LEU A 150 -1.04 -1.08 6.11
CA LEU A 150 0.05 -1.82 6.76
C LEU A 150 0.82 -0.96 7.75
N PHE A 151 1.02 0.31 7.43
CA PHE A 151 1.69 1.26 8.31
C PHE A 151 0.88 1.53 9.57
N GLN A 152 -0.43 1.71 9.46
CA GLN A 152 -1.33 1.87 10.61
C GLN A 152 -1.27 0.67 11.56
N ILE A 153 -1.33 -0.55 11.03
CA ILE A 153 -1.19 -1.78 11.86
C ILE A 153 0.14 -1.76 12.63
N MET A 154 1.22 -1.32 11.99
CA MET A 154 2.53 -1.25 12.63
C MET A 154 2.61 -0.18 13.72
N LEU A 155 1.96 0.96 13.52
CA LEU A 155 1.85 2.00 14.56
C LEU A 155 1.07 1.47 15.76
N ASP A 156 -0.10 0.86 15.54
CA ASP A 156 -0.92 0.28 16.60
C ASP A 156 -0.15 -0.76 17.43
N MET A 157 0.63 -1.63 16.77
CA MET A 157 1.50 -2.59 17.47
C MET A 157 2.58 -1.90 18.30
N THR A 158 3.19 -0.84 17.76
CA THR A 158 4.27 -0.11 18.42
C THR A 158 3.75 0.65 19.64
N ASP A 159 2.60 1.30 19.52
CA ASP A 159 1.97 2.04 20.61
C ASP A 159 1.57 1.10 21.76
N LEU A 160 1.04 -0.08 21.43
CA LEU A 160 0.71 -1.09 22.43
C LEU A 160 1.96 -1.64 23.14
N ASP A 161 3.04 -1.91 22.39
CA ASP A 161 4.32 -2.33 22.98
C ASP A 161 4.92 -1.23 23.87
N ALA A 162 4.75 0.05 23.52
CA ALA A 162 5.21 1.19 24.33
C ALA A 162 4.47 1.30 25.68
N VAL A 163 3.15 1.05 25.70
CA VAL A 163 2.36 1.04 26.94
C VAL A 163 2.82 -0.08 27.89
N ASP A 164 3.12 -1.26 27.35
CA ASP A 164 3.56 -2.40 28.16
C ASP A 164 4.99 -2.23 28.71
N GLN A 165 5.89 -1.53 28.01
CA GLN A 165 7.23 -1.20 28.53
C GLN A 165 7.21 -0.28 29.77
N GLY A 166 6.14 0.48 29.96
CA GLY A 166 5.95 1.33 31.14
C GLY A 166 5.49 0.57 32.40
N ARG A 167 5.08 -0.71 32.29
CA ARG A 167 4.70 -1.52 33.45
C ARG A 167 5.96 -2.09 34.11
N VAL A 168 6.44 -1.38 35.13
CA VAL A 168 7.40 -1.95 36.09
C VAL A 168 6.73 -3.15 36.76
N PRO A 169 7.34 -4.35 36.77
CA PRO A 169 6.79 -5.49 37.48
C PRO A 169 6.56 -5.13 38.95
N ALA A 170 5.43 -5.57 39.50
CA ALA A 170 5.13 -5.33 40.91
C ALA A 170 6.33 -5.78 41.76
N PRO A 171 6.83 -4.93 42.68
CA PRO A 171 7.98 -5.29 43.49
C PRO A 171 7.69 -6.61 44.21
N ALA A 172 8.61 -7.56 44.14
CA ALA A 172 8.46 -8.86 44.80
C ALA A 172 8.24 -8.62 46.30
N ILE A 173 7.11 -9.11 46.83
CA ILE A 173 6.80 -9.00 48.25
C ILE A 173 7.89 -9.77 49.01
N LYS A 174 8.68 -9.06 49.82
CA LYS A 174 9.70 -9.70 50.66
C LYS A 174 8.99 -10.64 51.65
N PRO A 175 9.52 -11.85 51.91
CA PRO A 175 8.88 -12.84 52.80
C PRO A 175 8.45 -12.25 54.15
N GLY A 176 9.30 -11.44 54.79
CA GLY A 176 9.03 -10.82 56.09
C GLY A 176 8.16 -9.54 56.06
N TRP A 177 7.43 -9.28 54.98
CA TRP A 177 6.40 -8.23 54.94
C TRP A 177 5.06 -8.76 55.45
N LEU A 178 4.72 -10.01 55.10
CA LEU A 178 3.50 -10.69 55.56
C LEU A 178 3.54 -10.92 57.08
N ASP A 179 4.71 -11.29 57.61
CA ASP A 179 4.89 -11.57 59.04
C ASP A 179 4.73 -10.33 59.95
N ARG A 180 4.90 -9.12 59.40
CA ARG A 180 4.86 -7.86 60.17
C ARG A 180 3.47 -7.24 60.29
N HIS A 181 2.49 -7.73 59.55
CA HIS A 181 1.13 -7.16 59.50
C HIS A 181 0.06 -8.18 59.93
N ALA A 182 0.48 -9.36 60.39
CA ALA A 182 -0.39 -10.41 60.94
C ALA A 182 -0.48 -10.39 62.48
N SER A 183 0.16 -9.41 63.15
CA SER A 183 0.12 -9.16 64.59
C SER A 183 -0.66 -7.89 64.91
#